data_AF-A0A1A8CLJ5-F1
#
_entry.id   AF-A0A1A8CLJ5-F1
#
_cell.length_a   1.000
_cell.length_b   1.000
_cell.length_c   1.000
_cell.angle_alpha   90.00
_cell.angle_beta   90.00
_cell.angle_gamma   90.00
#
_symmetry.space_group_name_H-M   'P 1'
#
loop_
_entity.id
_entity.type
_entity.pdbx_description
1 polymer ?
#
loop_
_entity_poly.entity_id
_entity_poly.type
_entity_poly.pdbx_seq_one_letter_code
_entity_poly.pdbx_strand_id
1 'polypeptide(L)' 'QAVVVDRSVYVSGQLGMDPASGQLVGGGVQAQTRQALVNMGEILRMAGCTYENVVKTTVLLADINDFSNVNEVYKQ' A
#
# COMPACT_ATOMS: atom_id res chain seq x y z
N GLN A 1 -3.57 11.23 -4.35
CA GLN A 1 -4.21 9.91 -4.14
C GLN A 1 -4.80 9.79 -2.73
N ALA A 2 -5.17 10.87 -2.03
CA ALA A 2 -5.91 10.77 -0.77
C ALA A 2 -6.78 12.01 -0.55
N VAL A 3 -7.84 11.88 0.24
CA VAL A 3 -8.75 12.97 0.63
C VAL A 3 -8.87 12.97 2.16
N VAL A 4 -8.70 14.14 2.78
CA VAL A 4 -8.93 14.34 4.22
C VAL A 4 -10.35 14.88 4.43
N VAL A 5 -11.13 14.22 5.27
CA VAL A 5 -12.45 14.68 5.71
C VAL A 5 -12.45 14.62 7.24
N ASP A 6 -12.57 15.79 7.88
CA ASP A 6 -12.45 15.97 9.33
C ASP A 6 -11.19 15.30 9.91
N ARG A 7 -11.37 14.17 10.61
CA ARG A 7 -10.32 13.41 11.30
C ARG A 7 -9.94 12.12 10.57
N SER A 8 -10.44 11.92 9.34
CA SER A 8 -10.25 10.70 8.57
C SER A 8 -9.52 10.98 7.26
N VAL A 9 -8.62 10.07 6.90
CA VAL A 9 -7.86 10.11 5.65
C VAL A 9 -8.27 8.93 4.78
N TYR A 10 -8.76 9.22 3.58
CA TYR A 10 -9.16 8.21 2.61
C TYR A 10 -8.08 8.10 1.54
N VAL A 11 -7.33 7.00 1.56
CA VAL A 11 -6.22 6.75 0.63
C VAL A 11 -6.73 5.96 -0.58
N SER A 12 -6.40 6.42 -1.80
CA SER A 12 -6.63 5.68 -3.04
C SER A 12 -5.82 4.38 -3.05
N GLY A 13 -6.29 3.37 -3.78
CA GLY A 13 -5.56 2.11 -3.94
C GLY A 13 -4.12 2.33 -4.41
N GLN A 14 -3.18 1.69 -3.72
CA GLN A 14 -1.76 1.78 -4.01
C GLN A 14 -1.30 0.53 -4.73
N LEU A 15 -0.61 0.72 -5.86
CA LEU A 15 0.05 -0.36 -6.60
C LEU A 15 1.53 -0.39 -6.22
N GLY A 16 2.15 -1.55 -6.43
CA GLY A 16 3.60 -1.75 -6.29
C GLY A 16 4.42 -1.09 -7.41
N MET A 17 4.11 0.16 -7.73
CA MET A 17 4.82 0.93 -8.74
C MET A 17 5.96 1.71 -8.11
N ASP A 18 7.10 1.75 -8.79
CA ASP A 18 8.20 2.64 -8.47
C ASP A 18 7.82 4.09 -8.87
N PRO A 19 7.78 5.05 -7.94
CA PRO A 19 7.42 6.43 -8.25
C PRO A 19 8.36 7.12 -9.24
N ALA A 20 9.62 6.68 -9.35
CA ALA A 20 10.60 7.28 -10.26
C ALA A 20 10.37 6.85 -11.71
N SER A 21 10.07 5.57 -11.94
CA SER A 21 9.88 5.01 -13.28
C SER A 21 8.42 4.91 -13.72
N GLY A 22 7.47 4.91 -12.79
CA GLY A 22 6.05 4.68 -13.05
C GLY A 22 5.72 3.24 -13.47
N GLN A 23 6.65 2.30 -13.28
CA GLN A 23 6.48 0.88 -13.63
C GLN A 23 6.31 0.03 -12.37
N LEU A 24 5.71 -1.16 -12.51
CA LEU A 24 5.69 -2.15 -11.43
C LEU A 24 7.12 -2.57 -11.09
N VAL A 25 7.41 -2.67 -9.80
CA VAL A 25 8.71 -3.19 -9.36
C VAL A 25 8.86 -4.66 -9.76
N GLY A 26 10.09 -5.04 -10.15
CA GLY A 26 10.46 -6.43 -10.38
C GLY A 26 10.55 -7.23 -9.07
N GLY A 27 10.54 -8.56 -9.18
CA GLY A 27 10.59 -9.45 -8.01
C GLY A 27 9.25 -10.04 -7.58
N GLY A 28 8.20 -9.86 -8.41
CA GLY A 28 6.90 -10.50 -8.23
C GLY A 28 6.06 -9.90 -7.11
N VAL A 29 5.05 -10.65 -6.68
CA VAL A 29 3.97 -10.15 -5.80
C VAL A 29 4.48 -9.63 -4.45
N GLN A 30 5.52 -10.22 -3.88
CA GLN A 30 6.07 -9.79 -2.60
C GLN A 30 6.78 -8.43 -2.71
N ALA A 31 7.57 -8.22 -3.78
CA ALA A 31 8.21 -6.94 -4.05
C ALA A 31 7.16 -5.86 -4.33
N GLN A 32 6.15 -6.18 -5.13
CA GLN A 32 5.04 -5.27 -5.43
C GLN A 32 4.23 -4.92 -4.17
N THR A 33 3.96 -5.88 -3.30
CA THR A 33 3.28 -5.65 -2.02
C THR A 33 4.09 -4.70 -1.14
N ARG A 34 5.40 -4.94 -1.01
CA ARG A 34 6.29 -4.06 -0.24
C ARG A 34 6.27 -2.65 -0.79
N GLN A 35 6.37 -2.49 -2.11
CA GLN A 35 6.35 -1.16 -2.73
C GLN A 35 4.99 -0.47 -2.56
N ALA A 36 3.87 -1.20 -2.69
CA ALA A 36 2.54 -0.65 -2.47
C ALA A 36 2.37 -0.12 -1.02
N LEU A 37 2.89 -0.85 -0.03
CA LEU A 37 2.90 -0.42 1.36
C LEU A 37 3.79 0.81 1.54
N VAL A 38 5.02 0.82 1.03
CA VAL A 38 5.91 2.00 1.08
C VAL A 38 5.24 3.24 0.49
N ASN A 39 4.61 3.11 -0.67
CA ASN A 39 3.86 4.20 -1.31
C ASN A 39 2.70 4.69 -0.42
N MET A 40 1.97 3.77 0.22
CA MET A 40 0.93 4.10 1.20
C MET A 40 1.50 4.84 2.41
N GLY A 41 2.65 4.41 2.94
CA GLY A 41 3.34 5.05 4.05
C GLY A 41 3.73 6.49 3.76
N GLU A 42 4.23 6.78 2.56
CA GLU A 42 4.54 8.15 2.15
C GLU A 42 3.28 9.03 2.08
N ILE A 43 2.15 8.49 1.57
CA ILE A 43 0.88 9.21 1.54
C ILE A 43 0.36 9.47 2.96
N LEU A 44 0.43 8.48 3.86
CA LEU A 44 0.06 8.65 5.26
C LEU A 44 0.92 9.72 5.92
N ARG A 45 2.24 9.68 5.72
CA ARG A 45 3.19 10.66 6.26
C ARG A 45 2.88 12.08 5.76
N MET A 46 2.56 12.24 4.48
CA MET A 46 2.14 13.53 3.91
C MET A 46 0.81 14.04 4.50
N ALA A 47 -0.07 13.14 4.95
CA ALA A 47 -1.31 13.47 5.64
C ALA A 47 -1.14 13.65 7.17
N GLY A 48 0.09 13.57 7.71
CA GLY A 48 0.35 13.66 9.14
C GLY A 48 -0.01 12.39 9.93
N CYS A 49 -0.07 11.25 9.27
CA CYS A 49 -0.38 9.94 9.85
C CYS A 49 0.79 8.96 9.74
N THR A 50 0.70 7.86 10.47
CA THR A 50 1.57 6.69 10.37
C THR A 50 0.73 5.43 10.14
N TYR A 51 1.37 4.28 9.94
CA TYR A 51 0.67 3.00 9.86
C TYR A 51 -0.15 2.66 11.13
N GLU A 52 0.24 3.19 12.29
CA GLU A 52 -0.50 2.99 13.55
C GLU A 52 -1.88 3.68 13.56
N ASN A 53 -2.10 4.66 12.66
CA ASN A 53 -3.39 5.33 12.52
C ASN A 53 -4.34 4.57 11.57
N VAL A 54 -3.89 3.50 10.90
CA VAL A 54 -4.70 2.76 9.94
C VAL A 54 -5.72 1.90 10.66
N VAL A 55 -7.01 2.20 10.46
CA VAL A 55 -8.12 1.46 11.10
C VAL A 55 -8.74 0.38 10.21
N LYS A 56 -8.54 0.47 8.88
CA LYS A 56 -9.12 -0.44 7.89
C LYS A 56 -8.28 -0.46 6.61
N THR A 57 -8.03 -1.64 6.07
CA THR A 57 -7.43 -1.84 4.74
C THR A 57 -8.30 -2.75 3.89
N THR A 58 -8.23 -2.60 2.57
CA THR A 58 -8.80 -3.54 1.60
C THR A 58 -7.67 -3.94 0.66
N VAL A 59 -7.34 -5.22 0.64
CA VAL A 59 -6.29 -5.77 -0.23
C VAL A 59 -6.97 -6.48 -1.40
N LEU A 60 -6.67 -6.06 -2.62
CA LEU A 60 -7.16 -6.69 -3.84
C LEU A 60 -6.00 -7.45 -4.48
N LEU A 61 -6.24 -8.71 -4.81
CA LEU A 61 -5.27 -9.60 -5.43
C LEU A 61 -5.70 -9.93 -6.84
N ALA A 62 -4.73 -9.99 -7.76
CA ALA A 62 -4.98 -10.46 -9.12
C ALA A 62 -5.20 -11.98 -9.16
N ASP A 63 -4.47 -12.72 -8.31
CA ASP A 63 -4.64 -14.15 -8.06
C ASP A 63 -4.75 -14.40 -6.54
N ILE A 64 -5.77 -15.14 -6.12
CA ILE A 64 -5.97 -15.50 -4.72
C ILE A 64 -4.88 -16.43 -4.18
N ASN A 65 -4.17 -17.15 -5.05
CA ASN A 65 -3.05 -18.00 -4.67
C ASN A 65 -1.89 -17.19 -4.06
N ASP A 66 -1.82 -15.89 -4.32
CA ASP A 66 -0.80 -15.00 -3.75
C ASP A 66 -1.11 -14.55 -2.32
N PHE A 67 -2.27 -14.92 -1.76
CA PHE A 67 -2.72 -14.45 -0.45
C PHE A 67 -1.68 -14.68 0.65
N SER A 68 -1.06 -15.86 0.71
CA SER A 68 -0.03 -16.17 1.72
C SER A 68 1.20 -15.28 1.54
N ASN A 69 1.72 -15.19 0.31
CA ASN A 69 2.91 -14.40 -0.02
C ASN A 69 2.74 -12.92 0.31
N VAL A 70 1.56 -12.35 0.02
CA VAL A 70 1.20 -10.97 0.33
C VAL A 70 1.11 -10.77 1.83
N ASN A 71 0.45 -11.68 2.54
CA ASN A 71 0.23 -11.57 3.98
C ASN A 71 1.55 -11.64 4.77
N GLU A 72 2.55 -12.39 4.30
CA GLU A 72 3.89 -12.43 4.92
C GLU A 72 4.64 -11.09 4.81
N VAL A 73 4.39 -10.32 3.75
CA VAL A 73 4.94 -8.95 3.64
C VAL A 73 4.09 -7.97 4.47
N TYR A 74 2.77 -8.11 4.44
CA TYR A 74 1.84 -7.20 5.12
C TYR A 74 1.98 -7.19 6.65
N LYS A 75 2.38 -8.32 7.28
CA LYS A 75 2.58 -8.42 8.73
C LYS A 75 3.83 -7.71 9.26
N GLN A 76 4.73 -7.27 8.38
CA GLN A 76 6.01 -6.63 8.73
C GLN A 76 5.80 -5.15 9.06
#